data_AF-A0A080WM13-F1
#
_entry.id   AF-A0A080WM13-F1
#
_cell.length_a   1.000
_cell.length_b   1.000
_cell.length_c   1.000
_cell.angle_alpha   90.00
_cell.angle_beta   90.00
_cell.angle_gamma   90.00
#
_symmetry.space_group_name_H-M   'P 1'
#
loop_
_entity.id
_entity.type
_entity.pdbx_description
1 polymer ?
#
loop_
_entity_poly.entity_id
_entity_poly.type
_entity_poly.pdbx_seq_one_letter_code
_entity_poly.pdbx_strand_id
1 'polypeptide(L)'
;MMDEALKKPSKRRIKKADGIDLADYADAEIEEVRKRMTDAARLDSIARKENRPAMHKLKMLPEVVSLLNRNQYVNSLIDPEINLLEAVKFFLEPLDDGSLPAYNIQRDLMAALLRLPINKETLIASGIGKVIVFYTKSKRPEIGIKRQAERLLAEWTRPILQRSDDYSKRVYEEVDFDPRYVT
;
A
#
# COMPACT_ATOMS: atom_id res chain seq x y z
N MET A 1 -18.22 -57.11 -21.65
CA MET A 1 -18.92 -55.85 -21.34
C MET A 1 -18.47 -55.47 -19.93
N MET A 2 -17.35 -54.78 -19.66
CA MET A 2 -16.88 -53.47 -20.15
C MET A 2 -17.98 -52.41 -20.15
N ASP A 3 -18.50 -52.04 -18.97
CA ASP A 3 -18.91 -50.66 -18.68
C ASP A 3 -19.17 -50.36 -17.18
N GLU A 4 -18.27 -50.76 -16.27
CA GLU A 4 -18.44 -50.46 -14.84
C GLU A 4 -17.15 -49.91 -14.20
N ALA A 5 -16.51 -48.96 -14.88
CA ALA A 5 -15.33 -48.29 -14.33
C ALA A 5 -15.12 -46.89 -14.92
N LEU A 6 -16.04 -45.94 -14.69
CA LEU A 6 -15.80 -44.50 -14.96
C LEU A 6 -16.82 -43.58 -14.25
N LYS A 7 -16.88 -43.64 -12.91
CA LYS A 7 -17.38 -42.51 -12.11
C LYS A 7 -16.29 -42.04 -11.16
N LYS A 8 -15.42 -41.14 -11.66
CA LYS A 8 -14.49 -40.37 -10.83
C LYS A 8 -15.30 -39.60 -9.78
N PRO A 9 -15.00 -39.72 -8.47
CA PRO A 9 -15.60 -38.83 -7.49
C PRO A 9 -15.09 -37.41 -7.78
N SER A 10 -15.99 -36.57 -8.29
CA SER A 10 -15.83 -35.13 -8.32
C SER A 10 -15.28 -34.70 -6.97
N LYS A 11 -14.08 -34.08 -6.96
CA LYS A 11 -13.50 -33.45 -5.77
C LYS A 11 -14.55 -32.48 -5.25
N ARG A 12 -15.32 -32.93 -4.26
CA ARG A 12 -16.24 -32.12 -3.50
C ARG A 12 -15.40 -30.96 -3.00
N ARG A 13 -15.68 -29.77 -3.54
CA ARG A 13 -15.46 -28.47 -2.90
C ARG A 13 -15.47 -28.69 -1.40
N ILE A 14 -14.34 -28.44 -0.76
CA ILE A 14 -14.23 -28.39 0.69
C ILE A 14 -15.24 -27.33 1.14
N LYS A 15 -16.43 -27.79 1.50
CA LYS A 15 -17.46 -26.99 2.16
C LYS A 15 -16.95 -26.81 3.57
N LYS A 16 -16.63 -25.55 3.90
CA LYS A 16 -16.85 -24.89 5.20
C LYS A 16 -17.16 -25.90 6.32
N ALA A 17 -16.12 -26.47 6.91
CA ALA A 17 -16.17 -27.02 8.25
C ALA A 17 -15.41 -26.03 9.12
N ASP A 18 -16.03 -25.62 10.24
CA ASP A 18 -15.52 -24.71 11.29
C ASP A 18 -15.89 -23.23 11.24
N GLY A 19 -16.90 -22.82 10.46
CA GLY A 19 -17.72 -21.62 10.76
C GLY A 19 -17.03 -20.24 10.82
N ILE A 20 -15.71 -20.15 10.71
CA ILE A 20 -14.95 -18.92 10.59
C ILE A 20 -15.11 -18.45 9.15
N ASP A 21 -15.63 -17.24 8.96
CA ASP A 21 -15.71 -16.66 7.62
C ASP A 21 -14.27 -16.50 7.08
N LEU A 22 -14.08 -16.78 5.79
CA LEU A 22 -12.77 -16.61 5.15
C LEU A 22 -12.27 -15.16 5.27
N ALA A 23 -13.22 -14.21 5.35
CA ALA A 23 -12.97 -12.81 5.66
C ALA A 23 -12.41 -12.62 7.08
N ASP A 24 -13.08 -13.14 8.11
CA ASP A 24 -12.64 -13.04 9.50
C ASP A 24 -11.22 -13.59 9.71
N TYR A 25 -10.89 -14.70 9.02
CA TYR A 25 -9.55 -15.27 9.05
C TYR A 25 -8.51 -14.34 8.40
N ALA A 26 -8.83 -13.75 7.25
CA ALA A 26 -7.94 -12.81 6.57
C ALA A 26 -7.69 -11.57 7.43
N ASP A 27 -8.73 -11.02 8.04
CA ASP A 27 -8.66 -9.85 8.91
C ASP A 27 -7.78 -10.13 10.13
N ALA A 28 -7.96 -11.30 10.77
CA ALA A 28 -7.12 -11.72 11.89
C ALA A 28 -5.65 -11.90 11.51
N GLU A 29 -5.36 -12.54 10.38
CA GLU A 29 -3.99 -12.73 9.87
C GLU A 29 -3.33 -11.37 9.57
N ILE A 30 -4.06 -10.46 8.91
CA ILE A 30 -3.55 -9.12 8.57
C ILE A 30 -3.31 -8.30 9.84
N GLU A 31 -4.21 -8.36 10.82
CA GLU A 31 -4.07 -7.65 12.08
C GLU A 31 -2.85 -8.14 12.87
N GLU A 32 -2.58 -9.45 12.87
CA GLU A 32 -1.38 -10.01 13.48
C GLU A 32 -0.10 -9.52 12.78
N VAL A 33 -0.08 -9.56 11.44
CA VAL A 33 1.06 -9.07 10.66
C VAL A 33 1.25 -7.57 10.90
N ARG A 34 0.17 -6.77 10.96
CA ARG A 34 0.23 -5.34 11.26
C ARG A 34 0.92 -5.07 12.60
N LYS A 35 0.53 -5.78 13.67
CA LYS A 35 1.16 -5.65 14.99
C LYS A 35 2.65 -5.95 14.94
N ARG A 36 3.05 -7.04 14.28
CA ARG A 36 4.46 -7.42 14.12
C ARG A 36 5.24 -6.42 13.28
N MET A 37 4.63 -5.83 12.25
CA MET A 37 5.26 -4.77 11.44
C MET A 37 5.51 -3.52 12.28
N THR A 38 4.50 -3.05 13.02
CA THR A 38 4.65 -1.88 13.90
C THR A 38 5.75 -2.11 14.94
N ASP A 39 5.81 -3.31 15.51
CA ASP A 39 6.86 -3.64 16.48
C ASP A 39 8.25 -3.75 15.84
N ALA A 40 8.36 -4.31 14.63
CA ALA A 40 9.62 -4.34 13.88
C ALA A 40 10.13 -2.93 13.55
N ALA A 41 9.25 -1.99 13.18
CA ALA A 41 9.60 -0.61 12.95
C ALA A 41 10.10 0.08 14.24
N ARG A 42 9.40 -0.15 15.36
CA ARG A 42 9.77 0.34 16.70
C ARG A 42 11.13 -0.20 17.15
N LEU A 43 11.35 -1.51 17.04
CA LEU A 43 12.61 -2.17 17.42
C LEU A 43 13.80 -1.66 16.58
N ASP A 44 13.60 -1.41 15.29
CA ASP A 44 14.63 -0.80 14.45
C ASP A 44 14.94 0.65 14.84
N SER A 45 13.92 1.42 15.25
CA SER A 45 14.14 2.78 15.78
C SER A 45 14.98 2.74 17.06
N ILE A 46 14.67 1.83 17.99
CA ILE A 46 15.43 1.61 19.23
C ILE A 46 16.87 1.17 18.92
N ALA A 47 17.04 0.16 18.07
CA ALA A 47 18.37 -0.35 17.70
C ALA A 47 19.26 0.77 17.14
N ARG A 48 18.73 1.63 16.25
CA ARG A 48 19.49 2.77 15.74
C ARG A 48 19.85 3.79 16.80
N LYS A 49 18.91 4.15 17.70
CA LYS A 49 19.18 5.06 18.83
C LYS A 49 20.29 4.51 19.74
N GLU A 50 20.38 3.19 19.86
CA GLU A 50 21.43 2.48 20.60
C GLU A 50 22.69 2.21 19.77
N ASN A 51 22.82 2.77 18.56
CA ASN A 51 23.92 2.52 17.61
C ASN A 51 24.14 1.03 17.27
N ARG A 52 23.07 0.24 17.26
CA ARG A 52 23.06 -1.17 16.86
C ARG A 52 22.44 -1.34 15.47
N PRO A 53 22.83 -2.40 14.72
CA PRO A 53 22.21 -2.71 13.43
C PRO A 53 20.70 -2.93 13.54
N ALA A 54 19.93 -2.23 12.71
CA ALA A 54 18.48 -2.31 12.62
C ALA A 54 18.07 -3.23 11.46
N MET A 55 17.66 -4.46 11.78
CA MET A 55 17.41 -5.53 10.81
C MET A 55 15.98 -6.09 10.85
N HIS A 56 15.13 -5.64 11.76
CA HIS A 56 13.79 -6.23 11.98
C HIS A 56 12.88 -5.99 10.77
N LYS A 57 12.84 -4.76 10.24
CA LYS A 57 12.06 -4.46 9.03
C LYS A 57 12.54 -5.28 7.82
N LEU A 58 13.86 -5.39 7.66
CA LEU A 58 14.48 -6.17 6.59
C LEU A 58 14.13 -7.65 6.67
N LYS A 59 14.16 -8.24 7.86
CA LYS A 59 13.79 -9.64 8.10
C LYS A 59 12.32 -9.91 7.80
N MET A 60 11.44 -8.94 8.10
CA MET A 60 10.01 -9.08 7.90
C MET A 60 9.55 -8.81 6.46
N LEU A 61 10.34 -8.08 5.67
CA LEU A 61 9.98 -7.66 4.31
C LEU A 61 9.43 -8.78 3.40
N PRO A 62 10.02 -10.00 3.34
CA PRO A 62 9.51 -11.06 2.47
C PRO A 62 8.07 -11.49 2.82
N GLU A 63 7.76 -11.54 4.11
CA GLU A 63 6.42 -11.88 4.60
C GLU A 63 5.41 -10.79 4.25
N VAL A 64 5.78 -9.53 4.49
CA VAL A 64 4.92 -8.37 4.17
C VAL A 64 4.61 -8.31 2.67
N VAL A 65 5.63 -8.48 1.83
CA VAL A 65 5.45 -8.48 0.36
C VAL A 65 4.59 -9.67 -0.07
N SER A 66 4.76 -10.85 0.53
CA SER A 66 3.91 -12.02 0.26
C SER A 66 2.45 -11.74 0.59
N LEU A 67 2.18 -11.16 1.76
CA LEU A 67 0.83 -10.79 2.21
C LEU A 67 0.18 -9.77 1.27
N LEU A 68 0.89 -8.68 0.93
CA LEU A 68 0.37 -7.61 0.07
C LEU A 68 0.04 -8.09 -1.36
N ASN A 69 0.61 -9.22 -1.81
CA ASN A 69 0.34 -9.80 -3.13
C ASN A 69 -0.83 -10.82 -3.13
N ARG A 70 -1.48 -11.08 -1.98
CA ARG A 70 -2.61 -12.01 -1.91
C ARG A 70 -3.90 -11.36 -2.43
N ASN A 71 -4.28 -11.68 -3.66
CA ASN A 71 -5.50 -11.15 -4.30
C ASN A 71 -6.77 -11.38 -3.46
N GLN A 72 -6.87 -12.50 -2.77
CA GLN A 72 -8.03 -12.83 -1.93
C GLN A 72 -8.14 -11.96 -0.67
N TYR A 73 -7.09 -11.22 -0.31
CA TYR A 73 -7.04 -10.36 0.88
C TYR A 73 -7.18 -8.88 0.54
N VAL A 74 -7.32 -8.51 -0.74
CA VAL A 74 -7.27 -7.10 -1.19
C VAL A 74 -8.22 -6.20 -0.41
N ASN A 75 -9.46 -6.64 -0.16
CA ASN A 75 -10.45 -5.87 0.60
C ASN A 75 -9.97 -5.56 2.02
N SER A 76 -9.49 -6.58 2.74
CA SER A 76 -8.96 -6.45 4.10
C SER A 76 -7.64 -5.66 4.14
N LEU A 77 -6.79 -5.79 3.11
CA LEU A 77 -5.51 -5.06 3.02
C LEU A 77 -5.69 -3.54 2.90
N ILE A 78 -6.78 -3.11 2.26
CA ILE A 78 -7.11 -1.69 2.08
C ILE A 78 -8.18 -1.20 3.06
N ASP A 79 -8.64 -2.04 3.99
CA ASP A 79 -9.65 -1.66 4.97
C ASP A 79 -9.11 -0.56 5.91
N PRO A 80 -9.74 0.63 5.97
CA PRO A 80 -9.33 1.71 6.87
C PRO A 80 -9.34 1.33 8.36
N GLU A 81 -10.16 0.37 8.78
CA GLU A 81 -10.27 -0.04 10.19
C GLU A 81 -9.14 -0.99 10.60
N ILE A 82 -8.76 -1.92 9.72
CA ILE A 82 -7.61 -2.81 9.92
C ILE A 82 -6.32 -1.98 9.81
N ASN A 83 -6.25 -1.07 8.83
CA ASN A 83 -5.17 -0.10 8.66
C ASN A 83 -3.76 -0.70 8.57
N LEU A 84 -3.59 -1.82 7.86
CA LEU A 84 -2.26 -2.41 7.60
C LEU A 84 -1.31 -1.40 6.95
N LEU A 85 -1.83 -0.53 6.08
CA LEU A 85 -1.01 0.43 5.34
C LEU A 85 -0.37 1.49 6.25
N GLU A 86 -0.86 1.70 7.48
CA GLU A 86 -0.12 2.48 8.48
C GLU A 86 1.20 1.80 8.87
N ALA A 87 1.20 0.49 9.04
CA ALA A 87 2.43 -0.24 9.33
C ALA A 87 3.39 -0.23 8.12
N VAL A 88 2.86 -0.28 6.89
CA VAL A 88 3.64 -0.06 5.65
C VAL A 88 4.25 1.35 5.62
N LYS A 89 3.49 2.36 6.05
CA LYS A 89 4.00 3.73 6.21
C LYS A 89 5.22 3.76 7.14
N PHE A 90 5.17 3.14 8.32
CA PHE A 90 6.34 3.09 9.23
C PHE A 90 7.58 2.42 8.64
N PHE A 91 7.41 1.51 7.68
CA PHE A 91 8.55 0.93 6.96
C PHE A 91 9.18 1.90 5.97
N LEU A 92 8.39 2.79 5.38
CA LEU A 92 8.80 3.74 4.37
C LEU A 92 9.20 5.11 4.93
N GLU A 93 8.78 5.45 6.15
CA GLU A 93 9.08 6.75 6.75
C GLU A 93 10.59 7.04 6.80
N PRO A 94 11.01 8.26 6.42
CA PRO A 94 12.37 8.72 6.67
C PRO A 94 12.66 8.72 8.17
N LEU A 95 13.93 8.56 8.51
CA LEU A 95 14.38 8.62 9.90
C LEU A 95 14.54 10.06 10.40
N ASP A 96 14.84 10.20 11.68
CA ASP A 96 15.06 11.50 12.34
C ASP A 96 16.21 12.32 11.68
N ASP A 97 17.22 11.65 11.11
CA ASP A 97 18.32 12.27 10.34
C ASP A 97 17.99 12.46 8.84
N GLY A 98 16.74 12.20 8.48
CA GLY A 98 16.18 12.20 7.13
C GLY A 98 16.64 11.04 6.26
N SER A 99 17.42 10.08 6.77
CA SER A 99 17.88 8.93 5.97
C SER A 99 16.70 8.04 5.62
N LEU A 100 16.84 7.33 4.49
CA LEU A 100 15.77 6.47 3.99
C LEU A 100 15.95 5.04 4.55
N PRO A 101 14.86 4.26 4.66
CA PRO A 101 14.96 2.82 4.89
C PRO A 101 15.78 2.15 3.77
N ALA A 102 16.17 0.90 3.98
CA ALA A 102 16.97 0.16 3.01
C ALA A 102 16.29 0.13 1.61
N TYR A 103 17.09 0.15 0.55
CA TYR A 103 16.61 0.25 -0.84
C TYR A 103 15.56 -0.82 -1.19
N ASN A 104 15.78 -2.06 -0.77
CA ASN A 104 14.85 -3.17 -0.97
C ASN A 104 13.48 -2.92 -0.31
N ILE A 105 13.45 -2.35 0.89
CA ILE A 105 12.19 -1.95 1.55
C ILE A 105 11.45 -0.94 0.68
N GLN A 106 12.15 0.09 0.17
CA GLN A 106 11.55 1.10 -0.70
C GLN A 106 10.98 0.47 -1.97
N ARG A 107 11.82 -0.27 -2.71
CA ARG A 107 11.50 -0.88 -3.99
C ARG A 107 10.32 -1.85 -3.89
N ASP A 108 10.37 -2.76 -2.93
CA ASP A 108 9.41 -3.87 -2.87
C ASP A 108 8.04 -3.42 -2.34
N LEU A 109 8.02 -2.53 -1.34
CA LEU A 109 6.77 -1.98 -0.83
C LEU A 109 6.10 -1.03 -1.82
N MET A 110 6.85 -0.13 -2.48
CA MET A 110 6.25 0.74 -3.51
C MET A 110 5.71 -0.07 -4.69
N ALA A 111 6.40 -1.12 -5.11
CA ALA A 111 5.91 -2.02 -6.14
C ALA A 111 4.63 -2.77 -5.73
N ALA A 112 4.53 -3.21 -4.47
CA ALA A 112 3.32 -3.83 -3.94
C ALA A 112 2.15 -2.84 -3.85
N LEU A 113 2.40 -1.62 -3.36
CA LEU A 113 1.39 -0.56 -3.26
C LEU A 113 0.77 -0.19 -4.62
N LEU A 114 1.56 -0.23 -5.71
CA LEU A 114 1.08 0.04 -7.07
C LEU A 114 0.05 -0.97 -7.58
N ARG A 115 -0.08 -2.14 -6.93
CA ARG A 115 -1.03 -3.21 -7.31
C ARG A 115 -2.33 -3.15 -6.51
N LEU A 116 -2.37 -2.39 -5.42
CA LEU A 116 -3.53 -2.32 -4.54
C LEU A 116 -4.46 -1.19 -4.99
N PRO A 117 -5.78 -1.42 -5.04
CA PRO A 117 -6.78 -0.39 -5.36
C PRO A 117 -7.03 0.50 -4.13
N ILE A 118 -6.01 1.27 -3.74
CA ILE A 118 -6.04 2.13 -2.55
C ILE A 118 -6.97 3.32 -2.79
N ASN A 119 -7.99 3.47 -1.93
CA ASN A 119 -8.98 4.54 -2.02
C ASN A 119 -8.66 5.73 -1.10
N LYS A 120 -9.50 6.77 -1.15
CA LYS A 120 -9.33 7.99 -0.36
C LYS A 120 -9.40 7.71 1.15
N GLU A 121 -10.33 6.89 1.62
CA GLU A 121 -10.46 6.57 3.05
C GLU A 121 -9.20 5.89 3.58
N THR A 122 -8.69 4.87 2.87
CA THR A 122 -7.47 4.15 3.25
C THR A 122 -6.25 5.08 3.30
N LEU A 123 -6.13 6.04 2.37
CA LEU A 123 -5.02 7.02 2.37
C LEU A 123 -5.08 7.95 3.58
N ILE A 124 -6.28 8.39 3.96
CA ILE A 124 -6.49 9.24 5.13
C ILE A 124 -6.16 8.48 6.40
N ALA A 125 -6.71 7.28 6.57
CA ALA A 125 -6.53 6.44 7.76
C ALA A 125 -5.06 6.03 7.95
N SER A 126 -4.39 5.61 6.88
CA SER A 126 -2.99 5.17 6.97
C SER A 126 -1.98 6.31 7.03
N GLY A 127 -2.30 7.46 6.44
CA GLY A 127 -1.36 8.59 6.27
C GLY A 127 -0.23 8.33 5.28
N ILE A 128 -0.22 7.18 4.57
CA ILE A 128 0.89 6.77 3.69
C ILE A 128 1.12 7.74 2.53
N GLY A 129 0.08 8.47 2.09
CA GLY A 129 0.19 9.48 1.05
C GLY A 129 1.21 10.58 1.37
N LYS A 130 1.34 10.99 2.65
CA LYS A 130 2.31 12.00 3.07
C LYS A 130 3.75 11.53 2.86
N VAL A 131 4.01 10.25 3.15
CA VAL A 131 5.32 9.63 2.92
C VAL A 131 5.63 9.57 1.44
N ILE A 132 4.69 9.15 0.60
CA ILE A 132 4.91 9.13 -0.86
C ILE A 132 5.20 10.53 -1.41
N VAL A 133 4.52 11.57 -0.94
CA VAL A 133 4.84 12.97 -1.30
C VAL A 133 6.26 13.36 -0.86
N PHE A 134 6.75 12.88 0.29
CA PHE A 134 8.14 13.09 0.67
C PHE A 134 9.10 12.46 -0.34
N TYR A 135 8.86 11.24 -0.79
CA TYR A 135 9.71 10.55 -1.78
C TYR A 135 9.74 11.26 -3.13
N THR A 136 8.67 11.93 -3.56
CA THR A 136 8.67 12.71 -4.82
C THR A 136 9.48 14.00 -4.70
N LYS A 137 9.52 14.62 -3.52
CA LYS A 137 10.21 15.90 -3.28
C LYS A 137 11.67 15.73 -2.88
N SER A 138 12.01 14.65 -2.18
CA SER A 138 13.36 14.40 -1.68
C SER A 138 14.37 14.16 -2.81
N LYS A 139 15.62 14.57 -2.57
CA LYS A 139 16.77 14.26 -3.44
C LYS A 139 17.50 12.97 -3.03
N ARG A 140 17.12 12.37 -1.89
CA ARG A 140 17.76 11.16 -1.33
C ARG A 140 17.41 9.84 -2.05
N PRO A 141 16.17 9.59 -2.52
CA PRO A 141 15.86 8.30 -3.13
C PRO A 141 16.48 8.19 -4.53
N GLU A 142 16.78 6.96 -4.94
CA GLU A 142 17.19 6.69 -6.31
C GLU A 142 16.09 7.06 -7.32
N ILE A 143 16.49 7.37 -8.56
CA ILE A 143 15.58 7.78 -9.64
C ILE A 143 14.45 6.74 -9.84
N GLY A 144 14.77 5.44 -9.75
CA GLY A 144 13.79 4.37 -9.86
C GLY A 144 12.70 4.43 -8.77
N ILE A 145 13.10 4.67 -7.52
CA ILE A 145 12.17 4.82 -6.39
C ILE A 145 11.35 6.10 -6.55
N LYS A 146 11.99 7.22 -6.91
CA LYS A 146 11.30 8.48 -7.13
C LYS A 146 10.20 8.37 -8.18
N ARG A 147 10.47 7.71 -9.31
CA ARG A 147 9.47 7.44 -10.35
C ARG A 147 8.31 6.57 -9.85
N GLN A 148 8.57 5.58 -9.00
CA GLN A 148 7.50 4.78 -8.40
C GLN A 148 6.62 5.62 -7.47
N ALA A 149 7.22 6.49 -6.65
CA ALA A 149 6.49 7.42 -5.79
C ALA A 149 5.65 8.42 -6.59
N GLU A 150 6.19 8.98 -7.68
CA GLU A 150 5.44 9.88 -8.57
C GLU A 150 4.24 9.19 -9.22
N ARG A 151 4.41 7.92 -9.63
CA ARG A 151 3.30 7.12 -10.16
C ARG A 151 2.24 6.84 -9.10
N LEU A 152 2.62 6.42 -7.90
CA LEU A 152 1.70 6.23 -6.77
C LEU A 152 0.90 7.51 -6.49
N LEU A 153 1.59 8.65 -6.41
CA LEU A 153 0.96 9.95 -6.17
C LEU A 153 -0.06 10.28 -7.28
N ALA A 154 0.28 10.06 -8.54
CA ALA A 154 -0.62 10.31 -9.66
C ALA A 154 -1.86 9.41 -9.61
N GLU A 155 -1.69 8.09 -9.40
CA GLU A 155 -2.82 7.14 -9.33
C GLU A 155 -3.77 7.47 -8.17
N TRP A 156 -3.23 7.82 -7.00
CA TRP A 156 -4.03 8.10 -5.81
C TRP A 156 -4.73 9.46 -5.84
N THR A 157 -4.12 10.47 -6.48
CA THR A 157 -4.71 11.82 -6.54
C THR A 157 -5.67 12.01 -7.71
N ARG A 158 -5.52 11.25 -8.80
CA ARG A 158 -6.35 11.38 -10.00
C ARG A 158 -7.86 11.28 -9.70
N PRO A 159 -8.37 10.28 -8.95
CA PRO A 159 -9.80 10.19 -8.62
C PRO A 159 -10.28 11.33 -7.71
N ILE A 160 -9.40 11.84 -6.83
CA ILE A 160 -9.73 12.90 -5.87
C ILE A 160 -9.90 14.25 -6.58
N LEU A 161 -9.06 14.52 -7.58
CA LEU A 161 -9.05 15.79 -8.30
C LEU A 161 -10.07 15.88 -9.44
N GLN A 162 -10.83 14.80 -9.71
CA GLN A 162 -11.78 14.70 -10.84
C GLN A 162 -11.16 15.10 -12.21
N ARG A 163 -9.84 15.01 -12.36
CA ARG A 163 -9.14 15.38 -13.60
C ARG A 163 -9.17 14.18 -14.56
N SER A 164 -10.08 14.24 -15.52
CA SER A 164 -10.14 13.32 -16.66
C SER A 164 -8.94 13.54 -17.59
N ASP A 165 -8.36 12.46 -18.15
CA ASP A 165 -7.38 12.51 -19.25
C ASP A 165 -8.02 12.96 -20.59
N ASP A 166 -9.33 13.14 -20.60
CA ASP A 166 -10.10 13.66 -21.72
C ASP A 166 -9.87 15.18 -21.83
N TYR A 167 -8.90 15.60 -22.65
CA TYR A 167 -8.63 17.01 -22.95
C TYR A 167 -9.90 17.75 -23.40
N SER A 168 -10.89 17.04 -23.95
CA SER A 168 -12.19 17.59 -24.35
C SER A 168 -13.09 18.02 -23.18
N LYS A 169 -12.82 17.55 -21.96
CA LYS A 169 -13.63 17.81 -20.75
C LYS A 169 -12.95 18.77 -19.78
N ARG A 170 -11.89 19.46 -20.21
CA ARG A 170 -11.31 20.55 -19.42
C ARG A 170 -12.34 21.67 -19.32
N VAL A 171 -12.92 21.83 -18.14
CA VAL A 171 -13.66 23.05 -17.80
C VAL A 171 -12.59 24.12 -17.59
N TYR A 172 -12.50 25.05 -18.53
CA TYR A 172 -11.73 26.26 -18.34
C TYR A 172 -12.56 27.17 -17.43
N GLU A 173 -11.95 27.67 -16.35
CA GLU A 173 -12.54 28.81 -15.63
C GLU A 173 -12.48 30.00 -16.59
N GLU A 174 -13.62 30.34 -17.17
CA GLU A 174 -13.80 31.60 -17.86
C GLU A 174 -13.77 32.70 -16.79
N VAL A 175 -12.71 33.49 -16.80
CA VAL A 175 -12.65 34.71 -16.00
C VAL A 175 -13.42 35.75 -16.78
N ASP A 176 -14.50 36.27 -16.20
CA ASP A 176 -15.29 37.34 -16.80
C ASP A 176 -14.39 38.58 -16.90
N PHE A 177 -13.98 38.92 -18.12
CA PHE A 177 -13.10 40.05 -18.37
C PHE A 177 -13.92 41.34 -18.27
N ASP A 178 -13.74 42.12 -17.20
CA ASP A 178 -14.31 43.47 -17.11
C ASP A 178 -13.35 44.49 -17.74
N PRO A 179 -13.67 45.03 -18.94
CA PRO A 179 -12.81 45.97 -19.65
C PRO A 179 -12.66 47.33 -18.95
N ARG A 180 -13.36 47.59 -17.85
CA ARG A 180 -13.25 48.86 -17.09
C ARG A 180 -12.00 48.97 -16.22
N TYR A 181 -11.29 47.87 -16.00
CA TYR A 181 -10.09 47.84 -15.15
C TYR A 181 -8.77 47.95 -15.93
N VAL A 182 -8.84 48.21 -17.24
CA VAL A 182 -7.65 48.49 -18.06
C VAL A 182 -7.47 50.00 -18.12
N THR A 183 -6.63 50.53 -17.23
CA THR A 183 -6.11 51.90 -17.32
C THR A 183 -4.60 51.87 -17.52
#